data_AF-A0A355VAP7-F1
#
_entry.id   AF-A0A355VAP7-F1
#
_cell.length_a   1.000
_cell.length_b   1.000
_cell.length_c   1.000
_cell.angle_alpha   90.00
_cell.angle_beta   90.00
_cell.angle_gamma   90.00
#
_symmetry.space_group_name_H-M   'P 1'
#
loop_
_entity.id
_entity.type
_entity.pdbx_description
1 polymer ?
#
loop_
_entity_poly.entity_id
_entity_poly.type
_entity_poly.pdbx_seq_one_letter_code
_entity_poly.pdbx_strand_id
1 'polypeptide(L)' 'MSKPVTRREFLNLIAATGGVAAVLGVGGALGLIPASTSASVPNLMPLNGQSKRVVVLGGGISGLTTAYE' A
#
# COMPACT_ATOMS: atom_id res chain seq x y z
N MET A 1 -8.96 28.22 11.06
CA MET A 1 -9.29 27.22 10.02
C MET A 1 -8.76 25.88 10.50
N SER A 2 -9.61 24.87 10.72
CA SER A 2 -9.16 23.57 11.23
C SER A 2 -8.43 22.80 10.14
N LYS A 3 -7.32 22.11 10.46
CA LYS A 3 -6.61 21.27 9.49
C LYS A 3 -7.47 20.05 9.14
N PRO A 4 -7.60 19.68 7.86
CA PRO A 4 -8.32 18.47 7.49
C PRO A 4 -7.58 17.24 8.03
N VAL A 5 -8.33 16.32 8.65
CA VAL A 5 -7.79 15.07 9.20
C VAL A 5 -7.36 14.17 8.04
N THR A 6 -6.14 13.63 8.13
CA THR A 6 -5.67 12.67 7.11
C THR A 6 -6.36 11.32 7.28
N ARG A 7 -6.49 10.54 6.20
CA ARG A 7 -7.05 9.17 6.27
C ARG A 7 -6.39 8.31 7.35
N ARG A 8 -5.06 8.40 7.49
CA ARG A 8 -4.30 7.63 8.48
C ARG A 8 -4.62 8.07 9.91
N GLU A 9 -4.76 9.38 10.11
CA GLU A 9 -5.13 9.96 11.40
C GLU A 9 -6.57 9.61 11.78
N PHE A 10 -7.50 9.62 10.82
CA PHE A 10 -8.86 9.15 11.00
C PHE A 10 -8.91 7.68 11.45
N LEU A 11 -8.16 6.79 10.78
CA LEU A 11 -8.09 5.38 11.18
C LEU A 11 -7.46 5.20 12.57
N ASN A 12 -6.46 6.01 12.93
CA ASN A 12 -5.87 5.98 14.27
C ASN A 12 -6.85 6.43 15.35
N LEU A 13 -7.70 7.42 15.06
CA LEU A 13 -8.75 7.86 15.97
C LEU A 13 -9.79 6.75 16.18
N ILE A 14 -10.19 6.05 15.10
CA ILE A 14 -11.07 4.87 15.20
C ILE A 14 -10.40 3.77 16.03
N ALA A 15 -9.10 3.53 15.82
CA ALA A 15 -8.34 2.54 16.58
C ALA A 15 -8.34 2.85 18.08
N ALA A 16 -8.18 4.13 18.43
CA ALA A 16 -8.14 4.58 19.81
C ALA A 16 -9.48 4.37 20.54
N THR A 17 -10.61 4.45 19.83
CA THR A 17 -11.95 4.29 20.44
C THR A 17 -12.54 2.89 20.31
N GLY A 18 -12.24 2.18 19.22
CA GLY A 18 -12.89 0.91 18.85
C GLY A 18 -11.93 -0.27 18.64
N GLY A 19 -10.64 -0.06 18.82
CA GLY A 19 -9.62 -1.10 18.64
C GLY A 19 -9.46 -1.57 17.20
N VAL A 20 -8.70 -2.66 17.03
CA VAL A 20 -8.29 -3.17 15.70
C VAL A 20 -9.48 -3.68 14.88
N ALA A 21 -10.46 -4.33 15.51
CA ALA A 21 -11.63 -4.86 14.81
C ALA A 21 -12.46 -3.75 14.15
N ALA A 22 -12.64 -2.60 14.82
CA ALA A 22 -13.32 -1.44 14.25
C ALA A 22 -12.54 -0.85 13.07
N VAL A 23 -11.21 -0.75 13.18
CA VAL A 23 -10.35 -0.28 12.08
C VAL A 23 -10.42 -1.21 10.88
N LEU A 24 -10.43 -2.53 11.10
CA LEU A 24 -10.56 -3.49 10.01
C LEU A 24 -11.93 -3.43 9.34
N GLY A 25 -13.01 -3.32 10.12
CA GLY A 25 -14.36 -3.15 9.58
C GLY A 25 -14.51 -1.87 8.76
N VAL A 26 -14.06 -0.73 9.31
CA VAL A 26 -14.10 0.56 8.60
C VAL A 26 -13.16 0.57 7.40
N GLY A 27 -11.95 0.00 7.55
CA GLY A 27 -10.99 -0.15 6.46
C GLY A 27 -11.55 -0.97 5.31
N GLY A 28 -12.27 -2.05 5.60
CA GLY A 28 -12.99 -2.84 4.60
C GLY A 28 -14.10 -2.04 3.91
N ALA A 29 -14.95 -1.35 4.69
CA ALA A 29 -16.04 -0.52 4.15
C ALA A 29 -15.55 0.65 3.28
N LEU A 30 -14.37 1.21 3.60
CA LEU A 30 -13.72 2.27 2.83
C LEU A 30 -12.87 1.75 1.65
N GLY A 31 -12.82 0.43 1.43
CA GLY A 31 -12.01 -0.18 0.36
C GLY A 31 -10.50 -0.02 0.56
N LEU A 32 -10.05 0.15 1.80
CA LEU A 32 -8.63 0.35 2.15
C LEU A 32 -7.90 -0.96 2.43
N ILE A 33 -8.63 -2.05 2.66
CA ILE A 33 -8.07 -3.37 2.86
C ILE A 33 -8.04 -4.07 1.50
N PRO A 34 -6.85 -4.35 0.94
CA PRO A 34 -6.76 -5.05 -0.32
C PRO A 34 -7.36 -6.45 -0.17
N ALA A 35 -8.13 -6.88 -1.18
CA ALA A 35 -8.53 -8.27 -1.30
C ALA A 35 -7.26 -9.13 -1.36
N SER A 36 -7.28 -10.29 -0.68
CA SER A 36 -6.22 -11.28 -0.80
C SER A 36 -6.14 -11.75 -2.25
N THR A 37 -5.19 -11.17 -3.00
CA THR A 37 -4.87 -11.56 -4.36
C THR A 37 -3.62 -12.43 -4.35
N SER A 38 -3.63 -13.51 -5.13
CA SER A 38 -2.45 -14.35 -5.28
C SER A 38 -1.39 -13.58 -6.06
N ALA A 39 -0.18 -13.51 -5.52
CA ALA A 39 0.94 -12.90 -6.22
C ALA A 39 1.33 -13.79 -7.42
N SER A 40 1.22 -13.27 -8.64
CA SER A 40 1.74 -13.92 -9.84
C SER A 40 3.07 -13.29 -10.22
N VAL A 41 4.06 -14.11 -10.58
CA VAL A 41 5.30 -13.60 -11.17
C VAL A 41 4.97 -13.05 -12.56
N PRO A 42 5.20 -11.75 -12.82
CA PRO A 42 4.97 -11.20 -14.15
C PRO A 42 5.95 -11.83 -15.14
N ASN A 43 5.45 -12.23 -16.32
CA ASN A 43 6.31 -12.69 -17.40
C ASN A 43 7.01 -11.48 -18.03
N LEU A 44 8.25 -11.22 -17.63
CA LEU A 44 9.01 -10.07 -18.09
C LEU A 44 9.78 -10.41 -19.37
N MET A 45 9.70 -9.53 -20.38
CA MET A 45 10.52 -9.66 -21.58
C MET A 45 11.99 -9.39 -21.24
N PRO A 46 12.94 -10.24 -21.71
CA PRO A 46 14.36 -10.04 -21.45
C PRO A 46 14.85 -8.71 -22.02
N LEU A 47 15.82 -8.08 -21.34
CA LEU A 47 16.33 -6.76 -21.70
C LEU A 47 17.26 -6.77 -22.92
N ASN A 48 17.73 -7.95 -23.39
CA ASN A 48 18.61 -8.10 -24.55
C ASN A 48 19.75 -7.05 -24.62
N GLY A 49 20.39 -6.77 -23.48
CA GLY A 49 21.51 -5.80 -23.39
C GLY A 49 21.12 -4.32 -23.34
N GLN A 50 19.82 -3.98 -23.32
CA GLN A 50 19.32 -2.61 -23.20
C GLN A 50 19.31 -2.14 -21.74
N SER A 51 19.69 -0.88 -21.49
CA SER A 51 19.49 -0.24 -20.18
C SER A 51 18.04 0.24 -20.04
N LYS A 52 17.32 -0.19 -19.00
CA LYS A 52 15.97 0.31 -18.69
C LYS A 52 16.01 1.23 -17.47
N ARG A 53 15.25 2.33 -17.56
CA ARG A 53 14.88 3.15 -16.40
C ARG A 53 13.51 2.70 -15.92
N VAL A 54 13.39 2.41 -14.63
CA VAL A 54 12.16 1.89 -14.01
C VAL A 54 11.71 2.87 -12.94
N VAL A 55 10.40 3.00 -12.76
CA VAL A 55 9.80 3.79 -11.67
C VAL A 55 9.08 2.83 -10.72
N VAL A 56 9.46 2.86 -9.44
CA VAL A 56 8.81 2.08 -8.39
C VAL A 56 7.69 2.91 -7.75
N LEU A 57 6.45 2.47 -7.89
CA LEU A 57 5.27 3.12 -7.32
C LEU A 57 4.95 2.53 -5.94
N GLY A 58 5.42 3.20 -4.90
CA GLY A 58 5.19 2.84 -3.51
C GLY A 58 6.48 2.77 -2.70
N GLY A 59 6.56 3.52 -1.59
CA GLY A 59 7.73 3.58 -0.71
C GLY A 59 7.66 2.62 0.49
N GLY A 60 6.91 1.53 0.37
CA GLY A 60 6.86 0.49 1.40
C GLY A 60 8.07 -0.44 1.34
N ILE A 61 8.15 -1.42 2.25
CA ILE A 61 9.26 -2.38 2.32
C ILE A 61 9.50 -3.05 0.96
N SER A 62 8.44 -3.57 0.33
CA SER A 62 8.54 -4.18 -1.01
C SER A 62 9.03 -3.23 -2.09
N GLY A 63 8.64 -1.95 -2.04
CA GLY A 63 9.10 -0.96 -3.03
C GLY A 63 10.57 -0.61 -2.84
N LEU A 64 10.99 -0.45 -1.58
CA LEU A 64 12.39 -0.19 -1.25
C LEU A 64 13.30 -1.37 -1.59
N THR A 65 12.86 -2.61 -1.38
CA THR A 65 13.63 -3.79 -1.80
C THR A 65 13.74 -3.87 -3.32
N THR A 66 12.66 -3.64 -4.06
CA THR A 66 12.70 -3.65 -5.54
C THR A 66 13.52 -2.52 -6.16
N ALA A 67 13.75 -1.42 -5.42
CA ALA A 67 14.60 -0.32 -5.89
C ALA A 67 16.08 -0.59 -5.58
N TYR A 68 16.36 -1.47 -4.63
CA TYR A 68 17.71 -1.85 -4.23
C TYR A 68 18.28 -2.96 -5.13
N GLU A 69 17.45 -3.96 -5.45
CA GLU A 69 17.79 -5.05 -6.39
C GLU A 69 17.72 -4.60 -7.86
#